data_AF-A0A1H1BG07-F1
#
_entry.id   AF-A0A1H1BG07-F1
#
_cell.length_a   1.000
_cell.length_b   1.000
_cell.length_c   1.000
_cell.angle_alpha   90.00
_cell.angle_beta   90.00
_cell.angle_gamma   90.00
#
_symmetry.space_group_name_H-M   'P 1'
#
loop_
_entity.id
_entity.type
_entity.pdbx_description
1 polymer ?
#
loop_
_entity_poly.entity_id
_entity_poly.type
_entity_poly.pdbx_seq_one_letter_code
_entity_poly.pdbx_strand_id
1 'polypeptide(L)'
;MGWEDELDAVWRTAAEDPETLVARIERVVSAPEVPAAIREFEIGGAYDSSGRPDEAVARYRRAVAAGLDDHRARQATIQLASSLRRRYPPRRATPHPVHAGATHARRAERTPRR
;
A
#
# COMPACT_ATOMS: atom_id res chain seq x y z
N MET A 1 -7.95 -28.24 11.25
CA MET A 1 -7.80 -26.79 10.97
C MET A 1 -7.94 -26.63 9.47
N GLY A 2 -8.78 -25.69 9.05
CA GLY A 2 -8.98 -25.39 7.63
C GLY A 2 -7.82 -24.57 7.06
N TRP A 3 -7.82 -24.36 5.75
CA TRP A 3 -6.84 -23.49 5.09
C TRP A 3 -6.91 -22.04 5.60
N GLU A 4 -8.09 -21.59 6.05
CA GLU A 4 -8.29 -20.27 6.67
C GLU A 4 -7.52 -20.13 7.99
N ASP A 5 -7.65 -21.11 8.89
CA ASP A 5 -6.91 -21.13 10.17
C ASP A 5 -5.40 -21.11 9.94
N GLU A 6 -4.95 -21.80 8.89
CA GLU A 6 -3.55 -21.89 8.53
C GLU A 6 -3.03 -20.58 7.92
N LEU A 7 -3.82 -19.91 7.08
CA LEU A 7 -3.50 -18.56 6.60
C LEU A 7 -3.40 -17.58 7.76
N ASP A 8 -4.36 -17.60 8.69
CA ASP A 8 -4.32 -16.76 9.88
C ASP A 8 -3.08 -17.02 10.73
N ALA A 9 -2.64 -18.28 10.82
CA ALA A 9 -1.40 -18.65 11.50
C ALA A 9 -0.16 -18.09 10.81
N VAL A 10 -0.10 -18.15 9.48
CA VAL A 10 1.00 -17.54 8.73
C VAL A 10 1.00 -16.02 8.93
N TRP A 11 -0.15 -15.37 8.74
CA TRP A 11 -0.30 -13.92 8.84
C TRP A 11 0.03 -13.36 10.23
N ARG A 12 -0.28 -14.08 11.32
CA ARG A 12 0.11 -13.69 12.68
C ARG A 12 1.62 -13.51 12.88
N THR A 13 2.43 -14.21 12.08
CA THR A 13 3.90 -14.20 12.16
C THR A 13 4.55 -13.48 10.97
N ALA A 14 3.76 -12.82 10.11
CA ALA A 14 4.25 -12.26 8.85
C ALA A 14 5.31 -11.18 9.02
N ALA A 15 5.28 -10.43 10.12
CA ALA A 15 6.25 -9.38 10.40
C ALA A 15 7.63 -9.92 10.85
N GLU A 16 7.68 -11.17 11.31
CA GLU A 16 8.91 -11.78 11.84
C GLU A 16 9.79 -12.36 10.71
N ASP A 17 9.17 -12.77 9.59
CA ASP A 17 9.85 -13.40 8.47
C ASP A 17 9.20 -13.00 7.12
N PRO A 18 9.41 -11.74 6.68
CA PRO A 18 8.88 -11.25 5.41
C PRO A 18 9.55 -11.91 4.20
N GLU A 19 10.75 -12.46 4.34
CA GLU A 19 11.49 -13.13 3.26
C GLU A 19 10.83 -14.45 2.86
N THR A 20 10.35 -15.25 3.82
CA THR A 20 9.68 -16.53 3.52
C THR A 20 8.17 -16.43 3.40
N LEU A 21 7.57 -15.29 3.78
CA LEU A 21 6.12 -15.09 3.81
C LEU A 21 5.42 -15.50 2.51
N VAL A 22 5.94 -15.10 1.36
CA VAL A 22 5.36 -15.44 0.04
C VAL A 22 5.30 -16.96 -0.14
N ALA A 23 6.40 -17.68 0.11
CA ALA A 23 6.44 -19.12 -0.04
C ALA A 23 5.51 -19.84 0.95
N ARG A 24 5.40 -19.32 2.19
CA ARG A 24 4.49 -19.87 3.21
C ARG A 24 3.04 -19.69 2.80
N ILE A 25 2.65 -18.51 2.31
CA ILE A 25 1.30 -18.26 1.80
C ILE A 25 1.02 -19.13 0.58
N GLU A 26 1.92 -19.17 -0.42
CA GLU A 26 1.78 -20.00 -1.63
C GLU A 26 1.57 -21.47 -1.30
N ARG A 27 2.25 -22.00 -0.27
CA ARG A 27 2.03 -23.36 0.22
C ARG A 27 0.61 -23.57 0.74
N VAL A 28 0.10 -22.68 1.60
CA VAL A 28 -1.26 -22.82 2.16
C VAL A 28 -2.30 -22.71 1.06
N VAL A 29 -2.18 -21.68 0.22
CA VAL A 29 -3.15 -21.47 -0.85
C VAL A 29 -2.99 -22.48 -1.99
N SER A 30 -1.97 -23.35 -1.99
CA SER A 30 -1.81 -24.39 -3.00
C SER A 30 -2.93 -25.44 -2.96
N ALA A 31 -3.54 -25.63 -1.80
CA ALA A 31 -4.59 -26.60 -1.54
C ALA A 31 -5.79 -26.43 -2.51
N PRO A 32 -6.37 -27.53 -3.02
CA PRO A 32 -7.41 -27.49 -4.05
C PRO A 32 -8.72 -26.85 -3.57
N GLU A 33 -8.96 -26.83 -2.27
CA GLU A 33 -10.15 -26.23 -1.65
C GLU A 33 -10.11 -24.70 -1.67
N VAL A 34 -8.94 -24.10 -1.91
CA VAL A 34 -8.76 -22.64 -1.88
C VAL A 34 -9.19 -22.03 -3.22
N PRO A 35 -10.24 -21.18 -3.24
CA PRO A 35 -10.69 -20.53 -4.46
C PRO A 35 -9.59 -19.72 -5.13
N ALA A 36 -9.54 -19.74 -6.46
CA ALA A 36 -8.51 -19.04 -7.24
C ALA A 36 -8.44 -17.53 -6.93
N ALA A 37 -9.58 -16.87 -6.72
CA ALA A 37 -9.62 -15.46 -6.35
C ALA A 37 -8.94 -15.19 -5.00
N ILE A 38 -9.18 -16.04 -4.00
CA ILE A 38 -8.55 -15.94 -2.67
C ILE A 38 -7.05 -16.22 -2.79
N ARG A 39 -6.66 -17.26 -3.54
CA ARG A 39 -5.25 -17.58 -3.81
C ARG A 39 -4.50 -16.36 -4.36
N GLU A 40 -5.05 -15.68 -5.36
CA GLU A 40 -4.43 -14.47 -5.92
C GLU A 40 -4.42 -13.31 -4.91
N PHE A 41 -5.48 -13.14 -4.12
CA PHE A 41 -5.56 -12.10 -3.09
C PHE A 41 -4.48 -12.26 -2.01
N GLU A 42 -4.35 -13.46 -1.44
CA GLU A 42 -3.41 -13.74 -0.35
C GLU A 42 -1.96 -13.63 -0.83
N ILE A 43 -1.63 -14.14 -2.02
CA ILE A 43 -0.29 -13.99 -2.59
C ILE A 43 0.02 -12.52 -2.91
N GLY A 44 -0.97 -11.76 -3.37
CA GLY A 44 -0.84 -10.30 -3.53
C GLY A 44 -0.52 -9.59 -2.22
N GLY A 45 -1.22 -9.97 -1.14
CA GLY A 45 -0.93 -9.57 0.23
C GLY A 45 0.52 -9.83 0.61
N ALA A 46 0.97 -11.06 0.41
CA ALA A 46 2.33 -11.47 0.79
C ALA A 46 3.39 -10.62 0.08
N TYR A 47 3.26 -10.38 -1.23
CA TYR A 47 4.19 -9.51 -1.95
C TYR A 47 4.16 -8.06 -1.45
N ASP A 48 3.00 -7.49 -1.15
CA ASP A 48 2.90 -6.11 -0.67
C ASP A 48 3.55 -5.94 0.71
N SER A 49 3.33 -6.91 1.60
CA SER A 49 3.98 -6.99 2.91
C SER A 49 5.51 -7.17 2.81
N SER A 50 5.99 -7.93 1.82
CA SER A 50 7.43 -8.12 1.54
C SER A 50 8.04 -6.99 0.70
N GLY A 51 7.35 -5.86 0.51
CA GLY A 51 7.90 -4.69 -0.17
C GLY A 51 8.02 -4.82 -1.70
N ARG A 52 7.20 -5.69 -2.31
CA ARG A 52 7.17 -6.00 -3.75
C ARG A 52 5.85 -5.54 -4.39
N PRO A 53 5.61 -4.21 -4.48
CA PRO A 53 4.30 -3.68 -4.88
C PRO A 53 3.93 -3.98 -6.34
N ASP A 54 4.89 -4.19 -7.24
CA ASP A 54 4.63 -4.47 -8.65
C ASP A 54 3.99 -5.84 -8.83
N GLU A 55 4.54 -6.84 -8.15
CA GLU A 55 4.00 -8.20 -8.10
C GLU A 55 2.65 -8.22 -7.38
N ALA A 56 2.53 -7.49 -6.26
CA ALA A 56 1.28 -7.37 -5.53
C ALA A 56 0.14 -6.83 -6.41
N VAL A 57 0.38 -5.75 -7.16
CA VAL A 57 -0.61 -5.14 -8.08
C VAL A 57 -1.10 -6.14 -9.12
N ALA A 58 -0.20 -6.95 -9.69
CA ALA A 58 -0.57 -7.95 -10.68
C ALA A 58 -1.50 -9.03 -10.08
N ARG A 59 -1.20 -9.48 -8.86
CA ARG A 59 -1.99 -10.48 -8.14
C ARG A 59 -3.36 -9.95 -7.71
N TYR A 60 -3.43 -8.76 -7.10
CA TYR A 60 -4.70 -8.15 -6.71
C TYR A 60 -5.65 -7.93 -7.89
N ARG A 61 -5.13 -7.54 -9.06
CA ARG A 61 -5.95 -7.43 -10.28
C ARG A 61 -6.57 -8.76 -10.70
N ARG A 62 -5.80 -9.85 -10.63
CA ARG A 62 -6.31 -11.20 -10.92
C ARG A 62 -7.35 -11.63 -9.90
N ALA A 63 -7.13 -11.35 -8.62
CA ALA A 63 -8.08 -11.65 -7.56
C ALA A 63 -9.44 -10.96 -7.78
N VAL A 64 -9.43 -9.65 -8.08
CA VAL A 64 -10.64 -8.89 -8.38
C VAL A 64 -11.33 -9.43 -9.64
N ALA A 65 -10.57 -9.74 -10.70
CA ALA A 65 -11.13 -10.28 -11.94
C ALA A 65 -11.73 -11.69 -11.77
N ALA A 66 -11.17 -12.50 -10.86
CA ALA A 66 -11.63 -13.86 -10.59
C ALA A 66 -12.89 -13.94 -9.69
N GLY A 67 -13.32 -12.81 -9.11
CA GLY A 67 -14.50 -12.73 -8.25
C GLY A 67 -14.21 -13.13 -6.80
N LEU A 68 -14.06 -12.13 -5.94
CA LEU A 68 -14.00 -12.29 -4.49
C LEU A 68 -15.40 -12.08 -3.88
N ASP A 69 -15.61 -12.61 -2.67
CA ASP A 69 -16.75 -12.18 -1.86
C ASP A 69 -16.66 -10.68 -1.52
N ASP A 70 -17.79 -10.08 -1.16
CA ASP A 70 -17.91 -8.64 -0.92
C ASP A 70 -16.89 -8.08 0.08
N HIS A 71 -16.56 -8.85 1.11
CA HIS A 71 -15.62 -8.40 2.13
C HIS A 71 -14.20 -8.36 1.57
N ARG A 72 -13.75 -9.47 0.97
CA ARG A 72 -12.41 -9.56 0.37
C ARG A 72 -12.27 -8.65 -0.86
N ALA A 73 -13.31 -8.45 -1.65
CA ALA A 73 -13.29 -7.54 -2.81
C ALA A 73 -13.01 -6.09 -2.39
N ARG A 74 -13.64 -5.62 -1.29
CA ARG A 74 -13.36 -4.30 -0.73
C ARG A 74 -11.92 -4.20 -0.23
N GLN A 75 -11.45 -5.20 0.50
CA GLN A 75 -10.06 -5.23 0.98
C GLN A 75 -9.05 -5.24 -0.18
N ALA A 76 -9.23 -6.10 -1.18
CA ALA A 76 -8.38 -6.18 -2.36
C ALA A 76 -8.30 -4.84 -3.10
N THR A 77 -9.42 -4.13 -3.22
CA THR A 77 -9.45 -2.79 -3.83
C THR A 77 -8.62 -1.78 -3.05
N ILE A 78 -8.75 -1.75 -1.72
CA ILE A 78 -7.98 -0.87 -0.84
C ILE A 78 -6.48 -1.18 -0.94
N GLN A 79 -6.11 -2.46 -0.87
CA GLN A 79 -4.71 -2.87 -0.95
C GLN A 79 -4.11 -2.58 -2.33
N LEU A 80 -4.84 -2.87 -3.40
CA LEU A 80 -4.42 -2.50 -4.76
C LEU A 80 -4.15 -1.00 -4.89
N ALA A 81 -5.05 -0.15 -4.38
CA ALA A 81 -4.86 1.29 -4.39
C ALA A 81 -3.60 1.72 -3.58
N SER A 82 -3.38 1.09 -2.43
CA SER A 82 -2.19 1.32 -1.60
C SER A 82 -0.89 0.96 -2.34
N SER A 83 -0.83 -0.24 -2.94
CA SER A 83 0.35 -0.69 -3.71
C SER A 83 0.60 0.18 -4.94
N LEU A 84 -0.45 0.62 -5.66
CA LEU A 84 -0.32 1.55 -6.78
C LEU A 84 0.30 2.90 -6.36
N ARG A 85 -0.09 3.44 -5.21
CA ARG A 85 0.52 4.67 -4.66
C ARG A 85 1.99 4.48 -4.30
N ARG A 86 2.40 3.29 -3.83
CA ARG A 86 3.81 2.97 -3.55
C ARG A 86 4.64 2.88 -4.82
N ARG A 87 4.08 2.28 -5.88
CA ARG A 87 4.73 2.17 -7.20
C ARG A 87 4.97 3.52 -7.86
N TYR A 88 4.04 4.45 -7.67
CA TYR A 88 4.13 5.81 -8.19
C TYR A 88 4.18 6.78 -7.02
N PRO A 89 5.36 6.94 -6.36
CA PRO A 89 5.48 7.95 -5.32
C PRO A 89 5.02 9.28 -5.90
N PRO A 90 4.23 10.07 -5.16
CA PRO A 90 3.77 11.35 -5.67
C PRO A 90 4.99 12.12 -6.16
N ARG A 91 4.91 12.64 -7.40
CA ARG A 91 5.96 13.48 -7.96
C ARG A 91 6.33 14.47 -6.86
N ARG A 92 7.58 14.41 -6.36
CA ARG A 92 8.06 15.40 -5.40
C ARG A 92 7.74 16.74 -6.05
N ALA A 93 6.81 17.49 -5.45
CA ALA A 93 6.55 18.83 -5.92
C ALA A 93 7.90 19.54 -5.82
N THR A 94 8.50 19.85 -6.97
CA THR A 94 9.60 20.80 -7.00
C THR A 94 9.04 22.05 -6.32
N PRO A 95 9.59 22.51 -5.19
CA PRO A 95 9.10 23.73 -4.58
C PRO A 95 9.21 24.81 -5.66
N HIS A 96 8.06 25.33 -6.11
CA HIS A 96 8.06 26.53 -6.93
C HIS A 96 8.76 27.60 -6.08
N PRO A 97 9.78 28.30 -6.60
CA PRO A 97 10.36 29.41 -5.87
C PRO A 97 9.22 30.41 -5.64
N VAL A 98 8.76 30.51 -4.39
CA VAL A 98 7.86 31.58 -3.99
C VAL A 98 8.62 32.87 -4.29
N HIS A 99 8.02 33.73 -5.12
CA HIS A 99 8.59 35.03 -5.43
C HIS A 99 9.00 35.72 -4.13
N ALA A 100 10.29 35.97 -3.97
CA ALA A 100 10.81 36.89 -2.97
C ALA A 100 10.33 38.30 -3.36
N GLY A 101 9.06 38.58 -3.05
CA GLY A 101 8.46 39.89 -3.18
C GLY A 101 9.03 40.78 -2.08
N ALA A 102 10.00 41.59 -2.44
CA ALA A 102 10.34 42.78 -1.69
C ALA A 102 9.08 43.65 -1.51
N THR A 103 8.81 44.10 -0.27
CA THR A 103 8.44 45.47 0.14
C THR A 103 7.56 45.47 1.39
N HIS A 104 8.19 45.71 2.54
CA HIS A 104 7.52 46.43 3.63
C HIS A 104 8.36 47.65 3.99
N ALA A 105 8.04 48.75 3.33
CA ALA A 105 8.28 50.07 3.88
C ALA A 105 7.37 50.26 5.09
N ARG A 106 7.95 50.42 6.29
CA ARG A 106 7.26 51.09 7.40
C ARG A 106 8.08 52.30 7.85
N ARG A 107 7.43 53.44 7.64
CA ARG A 107 7.71 54.76 8.19
C ARG A 107 7.24 54.81 9.65
N ALA A 108 8.10 55.31 10.54
CA ALA A 108 7.85 56.22 11.68
C ALA A 108 9.15 56.22 12.49
N GLU A 109 9.75 57.36 12.84
CA GLU A 109 9.30 58.17 13.97
C GLU A 109 9.52 59.67 13.74
N ARG A 110 8.48 60.44 14.08
CA ARG A 110 8.53 61.86 14.44
C ARG A 110 9.08 61.93 15.88
N THR A 111 9.78 62.96 16.36
CA THR A 111 9.32 64.33 16.70
C THR A 111 10.48 65.05 17.48
N PRO A 112 10.34 66.27 18.03
CA PRO A 112 10.27 67.63 17.46
C PRO A 112 11.51 68.54 17.75
N ARG A 113 11.45 69.72 17.12
CA ARG A 113 12.22 70.97 17.31
C ARG A 113 12.53 71.39 18.76
N ARG A 114 13.70 72.02 18.94
CA ARG A 114 13.80 73.46 19.28
C ARG A 114 14.93 74.10 18.50
#